data_AF-A0A7J2KAI5-F1
#
_entry.id   AF-A0A7J2KAI5-F1
#
_cell.length_a   1.000
_cell.length_b   1.000
_cell.length_c   1.000
_cell.angle_alpha   90.00
_cell.angle_beta   90.00
_cell.angle_gamma   90.00
#
_symmetry.space_group_name_H-M   'P 1'
#
loop_
_entity.id
_entity.type
_entity.pdbx_description
1 polymer ?
#
loop_
_entity_poly.entity_id
_entity_poly.type
_entity_poly.pdbx_seq_one_letter_code
_entity_poly.pdbx_strand_id
1 'polypeptide(L)'
;EEIVPVIAIPTTCGTGSEVTRYSILTDTNTNRKVVVAGYPLIPKVAIVDPQTLKTLPSSLTVWTGFDALSHAIEAYMSKNSIPFIEPLALEAIKIVLENIVEAYKGSMEAKSKLHLASTMAGIAINSAGTILVHALGYYLTTHHDVHHGLANAIYLPFVLKYNLEHMKQDKVNRLLKSLGLSSIEEFIMKLCKLLDETGIPSSLRDVGVKEDEIPLIVKETLGYKRNIENNPVPVSNDVVERIVKEAYLGRDTLRRSTTS
;
A
#
# COMPACT_ATOMS: atom_id res chain seq x y z
N GLU A 1 13.88 -25.63 1.03
CA GLU A 1 14.94 -26.17 0.16
C GLU A 1 15.92 -25.07 -0.17
N GLU A 2 17.15 -25.44 -0.51
CA GLU A 2 18.18 -24.49 -0.94
C GLU A 2 17.85 -24.04 -2.36
N ILE A 3 17.83 -22.73 -2.61
CA ILE A 3 17.57 -22.16 -3.93
C ILE A 3 18.84 -21.50 -4.46
N VAL A 4 18.93 -21.30 -5.78
CA VAL A 4 20.02 -20.55 -6.40
C VAL A 4 20.06 -19.13 -5.79
N PRO A 5 21.24 -18.66 -5.32
CA PRO A 5 21.38 -17.30 -4.81
C PRO A 5 20.92 -16.24 -5.81
N VAL A 6 20.10 -15.29 -5.35
CA VAL A 6 19.58 -14.18 -6.16
C VAL A 6 20.26 -12.87 -5.76
N ILE A 7 20.69 -12.10 -6.76
CA ILE A 7 21.05 -10.69 -6.63
C ILE A 7 19.92 -9.88 -7.26
N ALA A 8 19.29 -9.01 -6.50
CA ALA A 8 18.16 -8.20 -6.95
C ALA A 8 18.58 -6.74 -7.21
N ILE A 9 18.18 -6.21 -8.35
CA ILE A 9 18.43 -4.82 -8.77
C ILE A 9 17.07 -4.20 -9.11
N PRO A 10 16.38 -3.55 -8.16
CA PRO A 10 15.07 -2.99 -8.43
C PRO A 10 15.16 -1.83 -9.43
N THR A 11 14.26 -1.82 -10.41
CA THR A 11 14.10 -0.76 -11.42
C THR A 11 12.84 0.08 -11.20
N THR A 12 12.15 -0.14 -10.08
CA THR A 12 10.98 0.60 -9.61
C THR A 12 11.17 0.97 -8.14
N CYS A 13 10.39 1.93 -7.64
CA CYS A 13 10.44 2.39 -6.26
C CYS A 13 9.14 2.05 -5.51
N GLY A 14 8.71 0.78 -5.54
CA GLY A 14 7.47 0.36 -4.87
C GLY A 14 7.49 -0.98 -4.17
N THR A 15 7.85 -2.04 -4.89
CA THR A 15 7.59 -3.42 -4.43
C THR A 15 8.36 -3.81 -3.17
N GLY A 16 9.58 -3.28 -2.98
CA GLY A 16 10.50 -3.75 -1.94
C GLY A 16 10.89 -5.23 -2.09
N SER A 17 10.62 -5.86 -3.25
CA SER A 17 10.79 -7.30 -3.45
C SER A 17 12.23 -7.75 -3.26
N GLU A 18 13.20 -6.86 -3.45
CA GLU A 18 14.62 -7.10 -3.28
C GLU A 18 15.03 -7.47 -1.83
N VAL A 19 14.15 -7.25 -0.86
CA VAL A 19 14.39 -7.51 0.58
C VAL A 19 13.28 -8.34 1.23
N THR A 20 12.41 -8.97 0.43
CA THR A 20 11.27 -9.75 0.95
C THR A 20 11.37 -11.23 0.64
N ARG A 21 10.67 -12.03 1.44
CA ARG A 21 10.52 -13.48 1.26
C ARG A 21 9.31 -13.86 0.42
N TYR A 22 8.67 -12.90 -0.25
CA TYR A 22 7.41 -13.10 -0.96
C TYR A 22 7.64 -13.10 -2.46
N SER A 23 6.99 -14.04 -3.15
CA SER A 23 6.82 -14.03 -4.59
C SER A 23 5.32 -14.14 -4.90
N ILE A 24 4.79 -13.13 -5.58
CA ILE A 24 3.37 -13.06 -5.93
C ILE A 24 3.21 -13.52 -7.37
N LEU A 25 2.47 -14.61 -7.56
CA LEU A 25 2.21 -15.20 -8.87
C LEU A 25 0.71 -15.08 -9.19
N THR A 26 0.37 -14.97 -10.47
CA THR A 26 -1.03 -15.08 -10.90
C THR A 26 -1.27 -16.52 -11.36
N ASP A 27 -2.22 -17.22 -10.73
CA ASP A 27 -2.75 -18.47 -11.26
C ASP A 27 -3.80 -18.15 -12.33
N THR A 28 -3.45 -18.36 -13.60
CA THR A 28 -4.31 -18.05 -14.75
C THR A 28 -5.49 -19.01 -14.89
N ASN A 29 -5.48 -20.16 -14.22
CA ASN A 29 -6.63 -21.08 -14.23
C ASN A 29 -7.74 -20.59 -13.30
N THR A 30 -7.37 -19.95 -12.18
CA THR A 30 -8.31 -19.46 -11.17
C THR A 30 -8.46 -17.94 -11.16
N ASN A 31 -7.65 -17.20 -11.93
CA ASN A 31 -7.53 -15.74 -11.93
C ASN A 31 -7.24 -15.16 -10.54
N ARG A 32 -6.44 -15.86 -9.73
CA ARG A 32 -6.11 -15.43 -8.36
C ARG A 32 -4.63 -15.11 -8.22
N LYS A 33 -4.34 -14.10 -7.40
CA LYS A 33 -3.01 -13.87 -6.87
C LYS A 33 -2.69 -14.92 -5.80
N VAL A 34 -1.63 -15.69 -6.02
CA VAL A 34 -1.10 -16.70 -5.12
C VAL A 34 0.21 -16.19 -4.54
N VAL A 35 0.38 -16.34 -3.22
CA VAL A 35 1.59 -15.92 -2.51
C VAL A 35 2.44 -17.15 -2.19
N VAL A 36 3.64 -17.20 -2.79
CA VAL A 36 4.69 -18.13 -2.37
C VAL A 36 5.59 -17.38 -1.39
N ALA A 37 5.79 -17.95 -0.20
CA ALA A 37 6.57 -17.31 0.85
C ALA A 37 7.59 -18.26 1.46
N GLY A 38 8.83 -17.81 1.62
CA GLY A 38 9.88 -18.61 2.26
C GLY A 38 11.19 -17.86 2.39
N TYR A 39 11.88 -18.01 3.52
CA TYR A 39 13.17 -17.35 3.77
C TYR A 39 14.24 -17.58 2.69
N PRO A 40 14.31 -18.74 2.01
CA PRO A 40 15.24 -18.92 0.91
C PRO A 40 15.04 -17.91 -0.24
N LEU A 41 13.82 -17.39 -0.44
CA LEU A 41 13.49 -16.44 -1.51
C LEU A 41 14.08 -15.04 -1.29
N ILE A 42 14.54 -14.71 -0.08
CA ILE A 42 15.14 -13.41 0.19
C ILE A 42 16.44 -13.30 -0.62
N PRO A 43 16.57 -12.28 -1.50
CA PRO A 43 17.81 -12.08 -2.25
C PRO A 43 19.03 -11.96 -1.33
N LYS A 44 20.16 -12.51 -1.77
CA LYS A 44 21.41 -12.45 -1.01
C LYS A 44 22.03 -11.06 -1.02
N VAL A 45 21.80 -10.32 -2.10
CA VAL A 45 22.25 -8.94 -2.28
C VAL A 45 21.13 -8.16 -2.96
N ALA A 46 20.84 -6.97 -2.43
CA ALA A 46 20.00 -5.96 -3.07
C ALA A 46 20.88 -4.77 -3.48
N ILE A 47 20.89 -4.43 -4.76
CA ILE A 47 21.62 -3.27 -5.30
C ILE A 47 20.59 -2.17 -5.61
N VAL A 48 20.37 -1.30 -4.63
CA VAL A 48 19.39 -0.22 -4.69
C VAL A 48 20.04 1.02 -5.32
N ASP A 49 20.24 0.99 -6.63
CA ASP A 49 20.87 2.07 -7.40
C ASP A 49 19.81 2.97 -8.06
N PRO A 50 19.65 4.25 -7.64
CA PRO A 50 18.65 5.15 -8.22
C PRO A 50 18.87 5.46 -9.72
N GLN A 51 20.04 5.15 -10.30
CA GLN A 51 20.26 5.29 -11.74
C GLN A 51 19.33 4.38 -12.55
N THR A 52 18.84 3.28 -11.98
CA THR A 52 17.87 2.37 -12.63
C THR A 52 16.50 3.03 -12.87
N LEU A 53 16.20 4.14 -12.18
CA LEU A 53 14.91 4.83 -12.25
C LEU A 53 14.84 5.89 -13.36
N LYS A 54 15.93 6.13 -14.10
CA LYS A 54 15.99 7.17 -15.15
C LYS A 54 14.93 6.99 -16.23
N THR A 55 14.63 5.74 -16.58
CA THR A 55 13.66 5.39 -17.61
C THR A 55 12.26 5.11 -17.04
N LEU A 56 12.08 5.16 -15.72
CA LEU A 56 10.80 4.90 -15.07
C LEU A 56 9.82 6.04 -15.38
N PRO A 57 8.66 5.75 -16.03
CA PRO A 57 7.65 6.77 -16.32
C PRO A 57 7.12 7.43 -15.05
N SER A 58 6.69 8.69 -15.15
CA SER A 58 6.16 9.45 -14.00
C SER A 58 4.91 8.80 -13.40
N SER A 59 3.99 8.31 -14.22
CA SER A 59 2.80 7.59 -13.74
C SER A 59 3.17 6.33 -12.95
N LEU A 60 4.08 5.52 -13.47
CA LEU A 60 4.55 4.31 -12.80
C LEU A 60 5.32 4.63 -11.52
N THR A 61 6.12 5.71 -11.51
CA THR A 61 6.81 6.22 -10.31
C THR A 61 5.81 6.48 -9.18
N VAL A 62 4.69 7.13 -9.49
CA VAL A 62 3.63 7.42 -8.53
C VAL A 62 2.95 6.15 -8.04
N TRP A 63 2.54 5.26 -8.95
CA TRP A 63 1.85 4.03 -8.59
C TRP A 63 2.73 3.15 -7.69
N THR A 64 4.01 3.00 -8.03
CA THR A 64 4.95 2.23 -7.22
C THR A 64 5.27 2.96 -5.91
N GLY A 65 5.39 4.29 -5.91
CA GLY A 65 5.61 5.05 -4.67
C GLY A 65 4.45 4.91 -3.67
N PHE A 66 3.19 4.91 -4.14
CA PHE A 66 2.05 4.63 -3.27
C PHE A 66 1.95 3.18 -2.82
N ASP A 67 2.47 2.24 -3.62
CA ASP A 67 2.64 0.86 -3.17
C ASP A 67 3.60 0.78 -1.97
N ALA A 68 4.74 1.46 -2.06
CA ALA A 68 5.68 1.59 -0.95
C ALA A 68 5.05 2.29 0.28
N LEU A 69 4.23 3.31 0.07
CA LEU A 69 3.48 3.96 1.15
C LEU A 69 2.51 2.98 1.81
N SER A 70 1.76 2.21 1.00
CA SER A 70 0.83 1.19 1.50
C SER A 70 1.59 0.15 2.32
N HIS A 71 2.69 -0.38 1.79
CA HIS A 71 3.56 -1.31 2.49
C HIS A 71 4.00 -0.78 3.86
N ALA A 72 4.49 0.45 3.93
CA ALA A 72 4.97 1.03 5.18
C ALA A 72 3.83 1.26 6.20
N ILE A 73 2.69 1.81 5.74
CA ILE A 73 1.50 2.04 6.57
C ILE A 73 0.94 0.72 7.10
N GLU A 74 0.79 -0.27 6.23
CA GLU A 74 0.24 -1.58 6.57
C GLU A 74 1.17 -2.35 7.49
N ALA A 75 2.49 -2.33 7.25
CA ALA A 75 3.46 -2.94 8.14
C ALA A 75 3.44 -2.32 9.53
N TYR A 76 3.35 -0.98 9.62
CA TYR A 76 3.25 -0.28 10.89
C TYR A 76 1.97 -0.66 11.62
N MET A 77 0.83 -0.71 10.93
CA MET A 77 -0.47 -0.97 11.56
C MET A 77 -0.75 -2.45 11.82
N SER A 78 -0.11 -3.38 11.11
CA SER A 78 -0.33 -4.83 11.21
C SER A 78 -0.29 -5.34 12.65
N LYS A 79 -1.10 -6.36 12.96
CA LYS A 79 -1.02 -7.11 14.22
C LYS A 79 0.35 -7.76 14.44
N ASN A 80 1.07 -8.03 13.36
CA ASN A 80 2.42 -8.61 13.40
C ASN A 80 3.52 -7.54 13.43
N SER A 81 3.16 -6.25 13.54
CA SER A 81 4.13 -5.16 13.68
C SER A 81 4.94 -5.34 14.97
N ILE A 82 6.26 -5.18 14.85
CA ILE A 82 7.19 -5.26 15.99
C ILE A 82 8.00 -3.96 16.12
N PRO A 83 8.43 -3.58 17.35
CA PRO A 83 9.16 -2.33 17.57
C PRO A 83 10.42 -2.16 16.71
N PHE A 84 11.04 -3.26 16.27
CA PHE A 84 12.23 -3.24 15.42
C PHE A 84 11.96 -2.66 14.02
N ILE A 85 10.81 -2.96 13.41
CA ILE A 85 10.49 -2.51 12.04
C ILE A 85 9.74 -1.17 12.02
N GLU A 86 9.12 -0.79 13.13
CA GLU A 86 8.26 0.40 13.19
C GLU A 86 9.02 1.70 12.83
N PRO A 87 10.26 1.95 13.28
CA PRO A 87 11.02 3.12 12.83
C PRO A 87 11.26 3.14 11.32
N LEU A 88 11.54 1.98 10.70
CA LEU A 88 11.73 1.89 9.25
C LEU A 88 10.44 2.21 8.50
N ALA A 89 9.31 1.70 8.98
CA ALA A 89 7.99 1.99 8.42
C ALA A 89 7.65 3.48 8.55
N LEU A 90 7.83 4.08 9.73
CA LEU A 90 7.54 5.50 9.95
C LEU A 90 8.40 6.41 9.05
N GLU A 91 9.69 6.11 8.93
CA GLU A 91 10.59 6.89 8.07
C GLU A 91 10.23 6.73 6.59
N ALA A 92 9.88 5.51 6.14
CA ALA A 92 9.40 5.29 4.78
C ALA A 92 8.12 6.08 4.49
N ILE A 93 7.14 6.09 5.40
CA ILE A 93 5.91 6.89 5.28
C ILE A 93 6.26 8.37 5.09
N LYS A 94 7.10 8.91 5.97
CA LYS A 94 7.51 10.31 5.93
C LYS A 94 8.18 10.66 4.59
N ILE A 95 9.16 9.87 4.17
CA ILE A 95 9.89 10.09 2.92
C ILE A 95 8.92 10.10 1.73
N VAL A 96 7.99 9.14 1.64
CA VAL A 96 7.04 9.09 0.51
C VAL A 96 6.12 10.31 0.53
N LEU A 97 5.54 10.65 1.67
CA LEU A 97 4.63 11.82 1.79
C LEU A 97 5.31 13.14 1.42
N GLU A 98 6.61 13.28 1.67
CA GLU A 98 7.37 14.50 1.38
C GLU A 98 7.86 14.59 -0.07
N ASN A 99 8.02 13.46 -0.78
CA ASN A 99 8.75 13.42 -2.05
C ASN A 99 7.92 12.94 -3.25
N ILE A 100 6.74 12.32 -3.06
CA ILE A 100 5.99 11.70 -4.16
C ILE A 100 5.60 12.69 -5.28
N VAL A 101 5.24 13.93 -4.93
CA VAL A 101 4.86 14.97 -5.90
C VAL A 101 6.05 15.43 -6.74
N GLU A 102 7.21 15.63 -6.12
CA GLU A 102 8.41 16.03 -6.85
C GLU A 102 8.98 14.89 -7.70
N ALA A 103 8.85 13.64 -7.23
CA ALA A 103 9.19 12.47 -8.02
C ALA A 103 8.29 12.32 -9.26
N TYR A 104 6.98 12.61 -9.11
CA TYR A 104 6.04 12.66 -10.22
C TYR A 104 6.42 13.70 -11.27
N LYS A 105 6.85 14.89 -10.83
CA LYS A 105 7.39 15.96 -11.69
C LYS A 105 8.75 15.64 -12.31
N GLY A 106 9.35 14.50 -11.97
CA GLY A 106 10.58 13.99 -12.60
C GLY A 106 11.86 14.27 -11.81
N SER A 107 11.79 14.76 -10.57
CA SER A 107 12.99 14.96 -9.74
C SER A 107 13.67 13.63 -9.44
N MET A 108 14.91 13.48 -9.91
CA MET A 108 15.71 12.28 -9.63
C MET A 108 16.13 12.18 -8.16
N GLU A 109 16.29 13.30 -7.46
CA GLU A 109 16.54 13.27 -6.02
C GLU A 109 15.33 12.70 -5.27
N ALA A 110 14.13 13.17 -5.60
CA ALA A 110 12.89 12.67 -5.02
C ALA A 110 12.68 11.18 -5.36
N LYS A 111 12.91 10.76 -6.61
CA LYS A 111 12.89 9.34 -7.02
C LYS A 111 13.87 8.49 -6.22
N SER A 112 15.08 9.00 -5.97
CA SER A 112 16.10 8.31 -5.17
C SER A 112 15.65 8.10 -3.72
N LYS A 113 15.01 9.12 -3.13
CA LYS A 113 14.41 9.02 -1.79
C LYS A 113 13.27 8.01 -1.76
N LEU A 114 12.39 8.00 -2.77
CA LEU A 114 11.34 6.98 -2.89
C LEU A 114 11.92 5.57 -3.04
N HIS A 115 13.04 5.40 -3.74
CA HIS A 115 13.71 4.11 -3.90
C HIS A 115 14.16 3.56 -2.55
N LEU A 116 14.81 4.40 -1.73
CA LEU A 116 15.17 4.06 -0.36
C LEU A 116 13.95 3.72 0.49
N ALA A 117 12.91 4.56 0.44
CA ALA A 117 11.67 4.34 1.19
C ALA A 117 10.99 3.02 0.81
N SER A 118 11.02 2.64 -0.47
CA SER A 118 10.50 1.36 -0.95
C SER A 118 11.24 0.18 -0.34
N THR A 119 12.58 0.22 -0.29
CA THR A 119 13.36 -0.83 0.37
C THR A 119 13.08 -0.90 1.88
N MET A 120 12.98 0.25 2.56
CA MET A 120 12.63 0.30 3.99
C MET A 120 11.24 -0.29 4.25
N ALA A 121 10.27 0.04 3.41
CA ALA A 121 8.92 -0.53 3.46
C ALA A 121 8.94 -2.05 3.18
N GLY A 122 9.78 -2.50 2.23
CA GLY A 122 10.04 -3.91 1.93
C GLY A 122 10.53 -4.68 3.16
N ILE A 123 11.53 -4.16 3.88
CA ILE A 123 12.02 -4.76 5.13
C ILE A 123 10.88 -4.85 6.16
N ALA A 124 10.07 -3.80 6.30
CA ALA A 124 8.97 -3.77 7.25
C ALA A 124 7.89 -4.83 6.93
N ILE A 125 7.41 -4.90 5.68
CA ILE A 125 6.39 -5.90 5.28
C ILE A 125 6.92 -7.33 5.28
N ASN A 126 8.24 -7.53 5.09
CA ASN A 126 8.84 -8.86 5.12
C ASN A 126 8.54 -9.57 6.46
N SER A 127 8.53 -8.79 7.55
CA SER A 127 8.17 -9.25 8.89
C SER A 127 6.66 -9.16 9.14
N ALA A 128 6.02 -8.01 8.90
CA ALA A 128 4.65 -7.76 9.34
C ALA A 128 3.56 -8.29 8.40
N GLY A 129 3.89 -8.50 7.12
CA GLY A 129 2.92 -8.73 6.05
C GLY A 129 2.08 -7.48 5.74
N THR A 130 1.17 -7.63 4.78
CA THR A 130 0.17 -6.62 4.43
C THR A 130 -1.18 -6.95 5.06
N ILE A 131 -2.11 -6.00 5.02
CA ILE A 131 -3.42 -6.05 5.67
C ILE A 131 -4.55 -5.88 4.62
N LEU A 132 -5.67 -5.27 5.00
CA LEU A 132 -6.88 -5.14 4.19
C LEU A 132 -6.68 -4.37 2.86
N VAL A 133 -5.77 -3.39 2.78
CA VAL A 133 -5.57 -2.60 1.53
C VAL A 133 -5.17 -3.53 0.38
N HIS A 134 -4.16 -4.37 0.60
CA HIS A 134 -3.72 -5.33 -0.41
C HIS A 134 -4.79 -6.35 -0.78
N ALA A 135 -5.58 -6.82 0.19
CA ALA A 135 -6.66 -7.77 -0.07
C ALA A 135 -7.76 -7.19 -0.98
N LEU A 136 -8.05 -5.89 -0.83
CA LEU A 136 -8.96 -5.16 -1.72
C LEU A 136 -8.33 -4.91 -3.10
N GLY A 137 -7.05 -4.50 -3.13
CA GLY A 137 -6.33 -4.18 -4.36
C GLY A 137 -6.18 -5.36 -5.33
N TYR A 138 -6.13 -6.60 -4.82
CA TYR A 138 -6.02 -7.78 -5.67
C TYR A 138 -7.18 -7.92 -6.66
N TYR A 139 -8.42 -7.60 -6.26
CA TYR A 139 -9.58 -7.70 -7.14
C TYR A 139 -9.43 -6.78 -8.36
N LEU A 140 -9.04 -5.52 -8.15
CA LEU A 140 -8.82 -4.58 -9.26
C LEU A 140 -7.70 -5.04 -10.19
N THR A 141 -6.67 -5.68 -9.62
CA THR A 141 -5.54 -6.20 -10.40
C THR A 141 -5.93 -7.41 -11.25
N THR A 142 -6.82 -8.29 -10.76
CA THR A 142 -7.21 -9.52 -11.47
C THR A 142 -8.42 -9.37 -12.38
N HIS A 143 -9.33 -8.43 -12.09
CA HIS A 143 -10.58 -8.25 -12.85
C HIS A 143 -10.60 -7.02 -13.75
N HIS A 144 -9.84 -5.96 -13.43
CA HIS A 144 -9.87 -4.69 -14.16
C HIS A 144 -8.51 -4.30 -14.76
N ASP A 145 -7.51 -5.18 -14.72
CA ASP A 145 -6.14 -4.93 -15.20
C ASP A 145 -5.52 -3.64 -14.65
N VAL A 146 -5.94 -3.25 -13.43
CA VAL A 146 -5.43 -2.07 -12.74
C VAL A 146 -4.07 -2.42 -12.15
N HIS A 147 -3.08 -1.57 -12.41
CA HIS A 147 -1.74 -1.75 -11.85
C HIS A 147 -1.77 -1.87 -10.31
N HIS A 148 -1.00 -2.79 -9.73
CA HIS A 148 -1.09 -3.13 -8.29
C HIS A 148 -1.00 -1.92 -7.35
N GLY A 149 0.05 -1.09 -7.51
CA GLY A 149 0.22 0.11 -6.69
C GLY A 149 -0.88 1.16 -6.88
N LEU A 150 -1.49 1.21 -8.07
CA LEU A 150 -2.63 2.08 -8.36
C LEU A 150 -3.90 1.56 -7.64
N ALA A 151 -4.14 0.25 -7.68
CA ALA A 151 -5.23 -0.39 -6.95
C ALA A 151 -5.13 -0.15 -5.44
N ASN A 152 -3.93 -0.33 -4.88
CA ASN A 152 -3.66 -0.07 -3.46
C ASN A 152 -3.88 1.43 -3.13
N ALA A 153 -3.40 2.34 -3.96
CA ALA A 153 -3.54 3.78 -3.76
C ALA A 153 -5.02 4.25 -3.69
N ILE A 154 -5.91 3.63 -4.47
CA ILE A 154 -7.35 3.96 -4.46
C ILE A 154 -7.99 3.58 -3.12
N TYR A 155 -7.69 2.39 -2.58
CA TYR A 155 -8.28 1.91 -1.33
C TYR A 155 -7.61 2.45 -0.06
N LEU A 156 -6.33 2.80 -0.13
CA LEU A 156 -5.49 3.19 1.01
C LEU A 156 -6.17 4.21 1.94
N PRO A 157 -6.70 5.36 1.49
CA PRO A 157 -7.25 6.36 2.41
C PRO A 157 -8.49 5.87 3.18
N PHE A 158 -9.32 5.03 2.57
CA PHE A 158 -10.53 4.48 3.22
C PHE A 158 -10.19 3.47 4.31
N VAL A 159 -9.29 2.54 4.01
CA VAL A 159 -8.83 1.53 4.98
C VAL A 159 -8.01 2.17 6.09
N LEU A 160 -7.17 3.16 5.76
CA LEU A 160 -6.37 3.90 6.72
C LEU A 160 -7.28 4.62 7.73
N LYS A 161 -8.30 5.34 7.26
CA LYS A 161 -9.27 6.01 8.14
C LYS A 161 -9.92 5.01 9.10
N TYR A 162 -10.48 3.93 8.56
CA TYR A 162 -11.12 2.89 9.38
C TYR A 162 -10.18 2.34 10.46
N ASN A 163 -8.93 2.01 10.09
CA ASN A 163 -7.98 1.45 11.05
C ASN A 163 -7.56 2.46 12.11
N LEU A 164 -7.28 3.72 11.73
CA LEU A 164 -6.86 4.75 12.67
C LEU A 164 -7.95 5.10 13.70
N GLU A 165 -9.23 5.08 13.30
CA GLU A 165 -10.36 5.36 14.20
C GLU A 165 -10.60 4.27 15.26
N HIS A 166 -10.11 3.05 15.04
CA HIS A 166 -10.45 1.89 15.88
C HIS A 166 -9.23 1.18 16.49
N MET A 167 -8.00 1.54 16.10
CA MET A 167 -6.78 0.96 16.67
C MET A 167 -6.36 1.64 17.97
N LYS A 168 -5.34 1.09 18.64
CA LYS A 168 -4.84 1.63 19.92
C LYS A 168 -4.34 3.07 19.76
N GLN A 169 -4.91 3.99 20.54
CA GLN A 169 -4.66 5.43 20.42
C GLN A 169 -3.17 5.80 20.59
N ASP A 170 -2.42 5.14 21.48
CA ASP A 170 -0.98 5.41 21.65
C ASP A 170 -0.18 5.19 20.37
N LYS A 171 -0.55 4.16 19.59
CA LYS A 171 0.11 3.85 18.32
C LYS A 171 -0.28 4.84 17.23
N VAL A 172 -1.54 5.29 17.21
CA VAL A 172 -1.98 6.41 16.34
C VAL A 172 -1.24 7.69 16.69
N ASN A 173 -1.18 8.07 17.96
CA ASN A 173 -0.52 9.29 18.43
C ASN A 173 0.97 9.29 18.06
N ARG A 174 1.65 8.14 18.16
CA ARG A 174 3.05 8.02 17.74
C ARG A 174 3.22 8.22 16.24
N LEU A 175 2.35 7.63 15.42
CA LEU A 175 2.34 7.83 13.97
C LEU A 175 2.15 9.31 13.63
N LEU A 176 1.08 9.93 14.12
CA LEU A 176 0.78 11.34 13.87
C LEU A 176 1.92 12.26 14.31
N LYS A 177 2.46 12.05 15.52
CA LYS A 177 3.61 12.81 16.03
C LYS A 177 4.84 12.66 15.14
N SER A 178 5.14 11.46 14.65
CA SER A 178 6.29 11.23 13.77
C SER A 178 6.17 11.94 12.41
N LEU A 179 4.93 12.17 11.96
CA LEU A 179 4.62 12.86 10.71
C LEU A 179 4.39 14.38 10.91
N GLY A 180 4.44 14.87 12.15
CA GLY A 180 4.14 16.27 12.48
C GLY A 180 2.67 16.64 12.26
N LEU A 181 1.76 15.68 12.38
CA LEU A 181 0.32 15.85 12.16
C LEU A 181 -0.42 15.92 13.49
N SER A 182 -1.48 16.70 13.54
CA SER A 182 -2.29 16.97 14.73
C SER A 182 -3.48 16.02 14.89
N SER A 183 -4.00 15.46 13.80
CA SER A 183 -5.18 14.58 13.85
C SER A 183 -5.19 13.52 12.74
N ILE A 184 -6.09 12.53 12.88
CA ILE A 184 -6.35 11.52 11.86
C ILE A 184 -6.87 12.20 10.58
N GLU A 185 -7.79 13.15 10.73
CA GLU A 185 -8.41 13.90 9.63
C GLU A 185 -7.34 14.65 8.83
N GLU A 186 -6.39 15.30 9.50
CA GLU A 186 -5.27 15.97 8.84
C GLU A 186 -4.46 14.99 7.99
N PHE A 187 -4.21 13.77 8.49
CA PHE A 187 -3.51 12.75 7.74
C PHE A 187 -4.30 12.27 6.52
N ILE A 188 -5.60 11.96 6.68
CA ILE A 188 -6.45 11.53 5.57
C ILE A 188 -6.55 12.63 4.51
N MET A 189 -6.71 13.90 4.91
CA MET A 189 -6.78 15.02 3.97
C MET A 189 -5.45 15.24 3.23
N LYS A 190 -4.32 15.15 3.95
CA LYS A 190 -2.99 15.22 3.33
C LYS A 190 -2.79 14.10 2.31
N LEU A 191 -3.17 12.87 2.65
CA LEU A 191 -3.09 11.73 1.73
C LEU A 191 -3.99 11.92 0.51
N CYS A 192 -5.26 12.28 0.70
CA CYS A 192 -6.19 12.55 -0.40
C CYS A 192 -5.68 13.64 -1.35
N LYS A 193 -5.09 14.71 -0.80
CA LYS A 193 -4.49 15.78 -1.61
C LYS A 193 -3.32 15.26 -2.46
N LEU A 194 -2.42 14.46 -1.89
CA LEU A 194 -1.30 13.88 -2.62
C LEU A 194 -1.77 12.94 -3.74
N LEU A 195 -2.80 12.12 -3.48
CA LEU A 195 -3.40 11.23 -4.49
C LEU A 195 -3.98 12.03 -5.66
N ASP A 196 -4.68 13.14 -5.38
CA ASP A 196 -5.24 14.02 -6.41
C ASP A 196 -4.14 14.71 -7.24
N GLU A 197 -3.12 15.29 -6.58
CA GLU A 197 -2.02 16.02 -7.23
C GLU A 197 -1.16 15.15 -8.14
N THR A 198 -1.17 13.84 -7.91
CA THR A 198 -0.39 12.85 -8.66
C THR A 198 -1.24 12.03 -9.64
N GLY A 199 -2.51 12.41 -9.84
CA GLY A 199 -3.38 11.85 -10.86
C GLY A 199 -3.94 10.46 -10.55
N ILE A 200 -3.99 10.06 -9.28
CA ILE A 200 -4.67 8.81 -8.89
C ILE A 200 -6.19 9.00 -9.05
N PRO A 201 -6.89 8.11 -9.77
CA PRO A 201 -8.35 8.12 -9.89
C PRO A 201 -9.03 8.22 -8.52
N SER A 202 -10.14 8.94 -8.46
CA SER A 202 -10.79 9.31 -7.20
C SER A 202 -11.63 8.20 -6.60
N SER A 203 -12.07 7.25 -7.44
CA SER A 203 -13.05 6.24 -7.10
C SER A 203 -12.83 4.93 -7.87
N LEU A 204 -13.50 3.87 -7.44
CA LEU A 204 -13.53 2.60 -8.18
C LEU A 204 -14.27 2.74 -9.52
N ARG A 205 -15.26 3.65 -9.61
CA ARG A 205 -15.98 3.95 -10.86
C ARG A 205 -15.03 4.48 -11.94
N ASP A 206 -14.06 5.30 -11.54
CA ASP A 206 -13.09 5.90 -12.45
C ASP A 206 -12.14 4.86 -13.08
N VAL A 207 -12.03 3.67 -12.49
CA VAL A 207 -11.26 2.53 -13.03
C VAL A 207 -12.14 1.40 -13.57
N GLY A 208 -13.42 1.69 -13.82
CA GLY A 208 -14.32 0.80 -14.54
C GLY A 208 -15.02 -0.28 -13.70
N VAL A 209 -14.94 -0.20 -12.36
CA VAL A 209 -15.73 -1.05 -11.47
C VAL A 209 -17.20 -0.64 -11.54
N LYS A 210 -18.09 -1.62 -11.66
CA LYS A 210 -19.54 -1.44 -11.62
C LYS A 210 -20.10 -1.71 -10.22
N GLU A 211 -21.24 -1.10 -9.92
CA GLU A 211 -21.86 -1.23 -8.59
C GLU A 211 -22.29 -2.66 -8.25
N ASP A 212 -22.70 -3.44 -9.26
CA ASP A 212 -23.10 -4.84 -9.12
C ASP A 212 -21.91 -5.78 -8.84
N GLU A 213 -20.67 -5.31 -8.99
CA GLU A 213 -19.45 -6.05 -8.65
C GLU A 213 -19.12 -5.96 -7.14
N ILE A 214 -19.70 -5.02 -6.39
CA ILE A 214 -19.41 -4.81 -4.96
C ILE A 214 -19.57 -6.09 -4.13
N PRO A 215 -20.66 -6.88 -4.26
CA PRO A 215 -20.79 -8.13 -3.50
C PRO A 215 -19.68 -9.14 -3.79
N LEU A 216 -19.18 -9.17 -5.03
CA LEU A 216 -18.08 -10.05 -5.43
C LEU A 216 -16.74 -9.58 -4.84
N ILE A 217 -16.46 -8.28 -4.89
CA ILE A 217 -15.29 -7.66 -4.25
C ILE A 217 -15.23 -8.06 -2.76
N VAL A 218 -16.34 -7.86 -2.04
CA VAL A 218 -16.45 -8.20 -0.61
C VAL A 218 -16.14 -9.68 -0.37
N LYS A 219 -16.77 -10.56 -1.14
CA LYS A 219 -16.58 -12.01 -1.02
C LYS A 219 -15.13 -12.43 -1.25
N GLU A 220 -14.49 -11.91 -2.30
CA GLU A 220 -13.12 -12.28 -2.64
C GLU A 220 -12.08 -11.70 -1.67
N THR A 221 -12.25 -10.44 -1.26
CA THR A 221 -11.41 -9.79 -0.25
C THR A 221 -11.40 -10.58 1.05
N LEU A 222 -12.56 -11.03 1.54
CA LEU A 222 -12.65 -11.88 2.75
C LEU A 222 -11.99 -13.26 2.57
N GLY A 223 -11.81 -13.71 1.31
CA GLY A 223 -11.08 -14.92 0.98
C GLY A 223 -9.57 -14.83 1.24
N TYR A 224 -8.99 -13.63 1.28
CA TYR A 224 -7.58 -13.41 1.60
C TYR A 224 -7.31 -13.44 3.11
N LYS A 225 -7.60 -14.57 3.75
CA LYS A 225 -7.60 -14.76 5.21
C LYS A 225 -6.38 -14.18 5.91
N ARG A 226 -5.18 -14.40 5.38
CA ARG A 226 -3.92 -13.87 5.95
C ARG A 226 -3.95 -12.34 6.10
N ASN A 227 -4.38 -11.62 5.07
CA ASN A 227 -4.47 -10.17 5.08
C ASN A 227 -5.53 -9.66 6.05
N ILE A 228 -6.68 -10.35 6.11
CA ILE A 228 -7.79 -10.07 7.03
C ILE A 228 -7.36 -10.27 8.49
N GLU A 229 -6.68 -11.37 8.78
CA GLU A 229 -6.17 -11.71 10.12
C GLU A 229 -5.10 -10.72 10.59
N ASN A 230 -4.20 -10.31 9.68
CA ASN A 230 -3.14 -9.33 9.95
C ASN A 230 -3.66 -7.93 10.25
N ASN A 231 -4.86 -7.56 9.78
CA ASN A 231 -5.41 -6.21 9.98
C ASN A 231 -5.56 -5.91 11.50
N PRO A 232 -5.14 -4.73 12.00
CA PRO A 232 -5.16 -4.41 13.44
C PRO A 232 -6.56 -4.48 14.05
N VAL A 233 -7.56 -4.10 13.27
CA VAL A 233 -8.96 -4.01 13.67
C VAL A 233 -9.74 -5.16 13.03
N PRO A 234 -10.69 -5.81 13.73
CA PRO A 234 -11.49 -6.89 13.16
C PRO A 234 -12.24 -6.47 11.89
N VAL A 235 -12.05 -7.21 10.80
CA VAL A 235 -12.70 -6.93 9.51
C VAL A 235 -13.89 -7.86 9.32
N SER A 236 -15.11 -7.32 9.37
CA SER A 236 -16.36 -8.03 9.06
C SER A 236 -16.80 -7.80 7.60
N ASN A 237 -17.81 -8.55 7.16
CA ASN A 237 -18.44 -8.32 5.85
C ASN A 237 -18.92 -6.87 5.70
N ASP A 238 -19.69 -6.37 6.68
CA ASP A 238 -20.22 -5.00 6.70
C ASP A 238 -19.11 -3.93 6.62
N VAL A 239 -17.96 -4.18 7.26
CA VAL A 239 -16.81 -3.27 7.21
C VAL A 239 -16.25 -3.20 5.79
N VAL A 240 -16.04 -4.36 5.15
CA VAL A 240 -15.53 -4.41 3.77
C VAL A 240 -16.53 -3.78 2.81
N GLU A 241 -17.82 -4.11 2.94
CA GLU A 241 -18.87 -3.55 2.08
C GLU A 241 -18.96 -2.04 2.21
N ARG A 242 -18.89 -1.49 3.43
CA ARG A 242 -18.88 -0.04 3.66
C ARG A 242 -17.67 0.61 2.98
N ILE A 243 -16.46 0.08 3.21
CA ILE A 243 -15.23 0.61 2.60
C ILE A 243 -15.31 0.58 1.07
N VAL A 244 -15.80 -0.52 0.50
CA VAL A 244 -15.94 -0.65 -0.97
C VAL A 244 -16.98 0.33 -1.52
N LYS A 245 -18.12 0.53 -0.83
CA LYS A 245 -19.13 1.53 -1.23
C LYS A 245 -18.57 2.95 -1.18
N GLU A 246 -17.86 3.30 -0.12
CA GLU A 246 -17.19 4.61 -0.01
C GLU A 246 -16.15 4.81 -1.11
N ALA A 247 -15.30 3.80 -1.36
CA ALA A 247 -14.31 3.82 -2.43
C ALA A 247 -14.96 3.88 -3.82
N TYR A 248 -16.10 3.23 -4.02
CA TYR A 248 -16.89 3.30 -5.25
C TYR A 248 -17.44 4.71 -5.51
N LEU A 249 -17.93 5.38 -4.47
CA LEU A 249 -18.38 6.77 -4.56
C LEU A 249 -17.22 7.76 -4.72
N GLY A 250 -16.07 7.45 -4.12
CA GLY A 250 -14.83 8.19 -4.26
C GLY A 250 -14.44 9.02 -3.03
N ARG A 251 -13.24 9.60 -3.08
CA ARG A 251 -12.59 10.29 -1.94
C ARG A 251 -13.38 11.47 -1.36
N ASP A 252 -14.35 12.01 -2.06
CA ASP A 252 -15.24 13.06 -1.53
C ASP A 252 -16.06 12.60 -0.31
N THR A 253 -16.33 11.30 -0.20
CA THR A 253 -16.98 10.72 0.99
C THR A 253 -16.14 10.92 2.26
N LEU A 254 -14.80 10.87 2.14
CA LEU A 254 -13.87 11.10 3.25
C LEU A 254 -13.80 12.58 3.65
N ARG A 255 -14.10 13.50 2.72
CA ARG A 255 -14.11 14.95 2.95
C ARG A 255 -15.41 15.45 3.58
N ARG A 256 -16.52 14.76 3.34
CA ARG A 256 -17.83 15.13 3.90
C ARG A 256 -18.00 14.70 5.35
N SER A 257 -17.34 13.62 5.76
CA SER A 257 -17.36 13.16 7.15
C SER A 257 -16.65 14.09 8.14
N THR A 258 -15.89 15.09 7.66
CA THR A 258 -15.16 16.04 8.51
C THR A 258 -15.90 17.37 8.70
N THR A 259 -17.05 17.56 8.05
CA THR A 259 -17.88 18.77 8.14
C THR A 259 -19.11 18.61 9.05
N SER A 260 -19.17 17.52 9.83
CA SER A 260 -20.21 17.25 10.83
C SER A 260 -19.57 17.11 12.21
#